data_AF-A0A3Q3D6U4-F1
#
_entry.id   AF-A0A3Q3D6U4-F1
#
_cell.length_a   1.000
_cell.length_b   1.000
_cell.length_c   1.000
_cell.angle_alpha   90.00
_cell.angle_beta   90.00
_cell.angle_gamma   90.00
#
_symmetry.space_group_name_H-M   'P 1'
#
loop_
_entity.id
_entity.type
_entity.pdbx_description
1 polymer ?
#
loop_
_entity_poly.entity_id
_entity_poly.type
_entity_poly.pdbx_seq_one_letter_code
_entity_poly.pdbx_strand_id
1 'polypeptide(L)'
;MNCRADMLAKDMLDLEEDEDLEVFSKKLLLTDEDPVANSPSSMLNQYQLDEDEQQTGGAKDLLVTVDSPESRVTAIETFIVYRVVTKTARSEFDSCEYEVLRRYQDFLWLRSRLEESHPSLIVPPLPEKFVMKGMVERFTDDFIDTRKKALHRFLNKIAEHPTLSSSRHFRLFLTAQDFSSRKTPGPGFLSRMGETVRAAAISVRGIKSRPEEFTLMQEYAERFGCKISSVDKVSRRIIKEQREYLDELKQYGPLYGQWAEVEEELREPLNLVARCVDRCGKEAEERLRHLSAVLVPALHDYVLCAEVLKTVTKRRDAIQADLETKNEALASKKADREVAELEKEVDALADRLETANSALKGDWVRWQNDMRDDLKSAFISTAEKNVECYEKCLAVWESFLLSQRRDPVERQDEDAG
;
A
#
# COMPACT_ATOMS: atom_id res chain seq x y z
N MET A 1 4.67 60.81 13.99
CA MET A 1 5.39 59.71 14.66
C MET A 1 4.87 58.41 14.07
N ASN A 2 5.74 57.76 13.33
CA ASN A 2 5.48 56.61 12.46
C ASN A 2 5.93 55.32 13.19
N CYS A 3 5.52 54.16 12.65
CA CYS A 3 5.99 52.79 12.94
C CYS A 3 5.24 51.99 14.02
N ARG A 4 4.22 51.22 13.59
CA ARG A 4 4.20 49.74 13.71
C ARG A 4 2.97 49.15 13.01
N ALA A 5 3.06 49.00 11.69
CA ALA A 5 2.17 48.16 10.89
C ALA A 5 2.91 47.84 9.58
N ASP A 6 3.97 47.05 9.68
CA ASP A 6 4.65 46.43 8.52
C ASP A 6 5.60 45.36 9.06
N MET A 7 5.10 44.13 9.23
CA MET A 7 5.96 42.95 9.35
C MET A 7 5.23 41.60 9.19
N LEU A 8 4.14 41.53 8.40
CA LEU A 8 3.49 40.25 8.06
C LEU A 8 3.04 40.17 6.60
N ALA A 9 3.77 40.82 5.69
CA ALA A 9 3.54 40.72 4.25
C ALA A 9 4.88 40.54 3.52
N LYS A 10 5.53 39.41 3.75
CA LYS A 10 6.60 38.88 2.89
C LYS A 10 6.89 37.44 3.31
N ASP A 11 6.17 36.53 2.69
CA ASP A 11 6.57 35.17 2.32
C ASP A 11 5.41 34.58 1.52
N MET A 12 5.22 35.16 0.34
CA MET A 12 4.39 34.67 -0.76
C MET A 12 5.31 34.67 -1.97
N LEU A 13 5.17 33.65 -2.84
CA LEU A 13 6.08 33.15 -3.89
C LEU A 13 6.97 32.03 -3.31
N ASP A 14 6.82 30.75 -3.66
CA ASP A 14 6.60 30.19 -5.00
C ASP A 14 5.53 29.08 -5.00
N LEU A 15 4.44 29.30 -5.75
CA LEU A 15 3.55 28.23 -6.21
C LEU A 15 3.96 27.95 -7.66
N GLU A 16 4.64 26.83 -7.90
CA GLU A 16 4.75 26.28 -9.25
C GLU A 16 3.33 25.85 -9.68
N GLU A 17 2.86 26.44 -10.77
CA GLU A 17 1.59 26.15 -11.43
C GLU A 17 1.64 24.74 -12.03
N ASP A 18 0.89 23.79 -11.45
CA ASP A 18 0.62 22.49 -12.08
C ASP A 18 -0.45 22.69 -13.18
N GLU A 19 -0.01 22.94 -14.41
CA GLU A 19 -0.81 22.89 -15.65
C GLU A 19 -1.23 21.44 -15.99
N ASP A 20 -2.18 20.83 -15.26
CA ASP A 20 -2.72 19.51 -15.67
C ASP A 20 -4.19 19.23 -15.27
N LEU A 21 -4.93 20.21 -14.75
CA LEU A 21 -6.31 20.00 -14.25
C LEU A 21 -7.44 20.25 -15.27
N GLU A 22 -7.15 20.55 -16.54
CA GLU A 22 -8.20 20.94 -17.52
C GLU A 22 -8.81 19.81 -18.36
N VAL A 23 -8.58 18.53 -18.06
CA VAL A 23 -9.08 17.43 -18.94
C VAL A 23 -10.52 16.98 -18.62
N PHE A 24 -11.12 17.35 -17.48
CA PHE A 24 -12.42 16.78 -17.07
C PHE A 24 -13.66 17.68 -17.16
N SER A 25 -13.54 18.93 -17.61
CA SER A 25 -14.68 19.89 -17.54
C SER A 25 -15.43 20.17 -18.84
N LYS A 26 -15.21 19.43 -19.94
CA LYS A 26 -15.93 19.68 -21.20
C LYS A 26 -16.47 18.43 -21.89
N LYS A 27 -17.53 17.87 -21.32
CA LYS A 27 -18.69 17.38 -22.10
C LYS A 27 -19.82 16.98 -21.14
N LEU A 28 -20.77 17.89 -20.91
CA LEU A 28 -22.20 17.57 -20.81
C LEU A 28 -23.02 18.87 -20.65
N LEU A 29 -23.51 19.40 -21.76
CA LEU A 29 -24.57 20.41 -21.92
C LEU A 29 -25.04 20.19 -23.37
N LEU A 30 -26.29 19.91 -23.75
CA LEU A 30 -27.67 20.04 -23.23
C LEU A 30 -28.49 18.86 -23.84
N THR A 31 -29.63 18.42 -23.32
CA THR A 31 -30.96 19.06 -23.49
C THR A 31 -32.00 18.58 -22.46
N ASP A 32 -32.92 19.50 -22.13
CA ASP A 32 -34.11 19.41 -21.27
C ASP A 32 -35.08 18.26 -21.57
N GLU A 33 -35.72 17.70 -20.52
CA GLU A 33 -37.18 17.63 -20.31
C GLU A 33 -37.51 17.34 -18.81
N ASP A 34 -38.71 17.75 -18.38
CA ASP A 34 -39.26 18.00 -17.02
C ASP A 34 -39.38 16.82 -16.00
N PRO A 35 -39.70 17.09 -14.70
CA PRO A 35 -39.34 16.22 -13.57
C PRO A 35 -40.41 15.21 -13.17
N VAL A 36 -39.98 13.99 -12.84
CA VAL A 36 -40.78 13.03 -12.05
C VAL A 36 -40.03 12.69 -10.77
N ALA A 37 -40.65 13.03 -9.65
CA ALA A 37 -40.23 12.68 -8.31
C ALA A 37 -40.12 11.16 -8.17
N ASN A 38 -38.92 10.66 -7.86
CA ASN A 38 -38.71 9.33 -7.31
C ASN A 38 -37.61 9.39 -6.24
N SER A 39 -37.94 8.89 -5.05
CA SER A 39 -37.09 8.94 -3.85
C SER A 39 -35.80 8.12 -4.01
N PRO A 40 -34.69 8.47 -3.31
CA PRO A 40 -33.37 7.84 -3.50
C PRO A 40 -33.27 6.40 -3.00
N SER A 41 -34.28 5.87 -2.31
CA SER A 41 -34.19 4.60 -1.58
C SER A 41 -34.38 3.34 -2.44
N SER A 42 -34.54 3.44 -3.76
CA SER A 42 -34.90 2.29 -4.61
C SER A 42 -33.83 1.82 -5.61
N MET A 43 -32.59 2.34 -5.57
CA MET A 43 -31.53 1.93 -6.50
C MET A 43 -30.46 1.00 -5.90
N LEU A 44 -30.63 0.52 -4.67
CA LEU A 44 -29.62 -0.32 -4.01
C LEU A 44 -29.64 -1.81 -4.40
N ASN A 45 -30.55 -2.26 -5.29
CA ASN A 45 -30.77 -3.69 -5.56
C ASN A 45 -30.43 -4.15 -6.99
N GLN A 46 -29.56 -3.46 -7.73
CA GLN A 46 -29.15 -3.90 -9.08
C GLN A 46 -27.65 -4.17 -9.26
N TYR A 47 -26.87 -4.18 -8.18
CA TYR A 47 -25.56 -4.84 -8.17
C TYR A 47 -25.66 -6.13 -7.36
N GLN A 48 -26.48 -7.08 -7.83
CA GLN A 48 -26.14 -8.48 -7.65
C GLN A 48 -24.89 -8.69 -8.51
N LEU A 49 -23.74 -8.34 -7.93
CA LEU A 49 -22.48 -8.92 -8.32
C LEU A 49 -22.69 -10.42 -8.23
N ASP A 50 -22.37 -11.13 -9.31
CA ASP A 50 -22.12 -12.56 -9.28
C ASP A 50 -21.00 -12.81 -8.27
N GLU A 51 -21.36 -12.86 -6.98
CA GLU A 51 -20.61 -13.50 -5.93
C GLU A 51 -20.76 -15.01 -6.15
N ASP A 52 -20.18 -15.49 -7.25
CA ASP A 52 -19.61 -16.82 -7.23
C ASP A 52 -18.49 -16.75 -6.21
N GLU A 53 -18.86 -17.04 -4.96
CA GLU A 53 -17.96 -17.50 -3.91
C GLU A 53 -17.19 -18.71 -4.44
N GLN A 54 -16.12 -18.46 -5.19
CA GLN A 54 -14.95 -19.33 -5.17
C GLN A 54 -14.22 -19.08 -3.84
N GLN A 55 -14.91 -19.41 -2.74
CA GLN A 55 -14.24 -19.93 -1.56
C GLN A 55 -13.55 -21.22 -1.99
N THR A 56 -12.32 -21.07 -2.46
CA THR A 56 -11.30 -22.11 -2.32
C THR A 56 -10.99 -22.25 -0.83
N GLY A 57 -11.93 -22.85 -0.10
CA GLY A 57 -11.76 -23.37 1.25
C GLY A 57 -10.82 -24.58 1.28
N GLY A 58 -9.67 -24.49 0.61
CA GLY A 58 -8.54 -25.35 0.91
C GLY A 58 -7.92 -24.82 2.19
N ALA A 59 -7.91 -25.62 3.26
CA ALA A 59 -7.17 -25.29 4.47
C ALA A 59 -5.73 -24.90 4.07
N LYS A 60 -5.35 -23.64 4.30
CA LYS A 60 -3.98 -23.18 4.00
C LYS A 60 -3.01 -24.09 4.76
N ASP A 61 -2.14 -24.77 4.02
CA ASP A 61 -1.20 -25.76 4.55
C ASP A 61 -0.01 -25.11 5.28
N LEU A 62 0.14 -23.79 5.14
CA LEU A 62 1.12 -22.95 5.82
C LEU A 62 0.47 -21.61 6.20
N LEU A 63 0.40 -21.34 7.50
CA LEU A 63 -0.14 -20.12 8.10
C LEU A 63 0.96 -19.40 8.86
N VAL A 64 1.16 -18.11 8.58
CA VAL A 64 2.22 -17.31 9.22
C VAL A 64 1.62 -16.05 9.83
N THR A 65 1.81 -15.86 11.14
CA THR A 65 1.41 -14.65 11.84
C THR A 65 2.62 -13.87 12.33
N VAL A 66 2.52 -12.53 12.30
CA VAL A 66 3.56 -11.63 12.81
C VAL A 66 2.90 -10.71 13.83
N ASP A 67 3.33 -10.81 15.08
CA ASP A 67 2.70 -10.11 16.19
C ASP A 67 3.72 -9.72 17.28
N SER A 68 3.19 -9.30 18.44
CA SER A 68 3.93 -8.96 19.67
C SER A 68 5.28 -8.27 19.42
N PRO A 69 5.25 -7.00 18.96
CA PRO A 69 6.48 -6.23 18.82
C PRO A 69 7.13 -5.98 20.18
N GLU A 70 8.40 -6.33 20.33
CA GLU A 70 9.18 -6.15 21.56
C GLU A 70 10.41 -5.28 21.28
N SER A 71 10.64 -4.27 22.12
CA SER A 71 11.89 -3.51 22.10
C SER A 71 13.00 -4.27 22.82
N ARG A 72 14.12 -4.50 22.13
CA ARG A 72 15.32 -5.12 22.71
C ARG A 72 16.48 -4.16 22.68
N VAL A 73 17.14 -4.03 23.83
CA VAL A 73 18.31 -3.18 24.04
C VAL A 73 19.54 -4.08 24.14
N THR A 74 20.54 -3.81 23.33
CA THR A 74 21.88 -4.40 23.43
C THR A 74 22.89 -3.34 23.87
N ALA A 75 24.13 -3.74 24.14
CA ALA A 75 25.20 -2.80 24.47
C ALA A 75 25.48 -1.76 23.37
N ILE A 76 25.04 -2.01 22.13
CA ILE A 76 25.41 -1.23 20.94
C ILE A 76 24.17 -0.57 20.29
N GLU A 77 23.01 -1.21 20.32
CA GLU A 77 21.80 -0.69 19.67
C GLU A 77 20.50 -1.17 20.32
N THR A 78 19.44 -0.36 20.13
CA THR A 78 18.05 -0.71 20.42
C THR A 78 17.32 -1.04 19.12
N PHE A 79 16.63 -2.17 19.06
CA PHE A 79 15.85 -2.60 17.90
C PHE A 79 14.55 -3.31 18.31
N ILE A 80 13.57 -3.29 17.41
CA ILE A 80 12.31 -4.02 17.58
C ILE A 80 12.45 -5.43 16.99
N VAL A 81 12.03 -6.43 17.75
CA VAL A 81 11.79 -7.79 17.27
C VAL A 81 10.29 -8.04 17.18
N TYR A 82 9.91 -8.91 16.25
CA TYR A 82 8.54 -9.36 16.06
C TYR A 82 8.50 -10.85 16.32
N ARG A 83 7.44 -11.32 16.98
CA ARG A 83 7.16 -12.74 17.06
C ARG A 83 6.56 -13.21 15.75
N VAL A 84 7.13 -14.27 15.19
CA VAL A 84 6.66 -14.94 13.99
C VAL A 84 6.21 -16.34 14.39
N VAL A 85 4.91 -16.58 14.31
CA VAL A 85 4.33 -17.90 14.57
C VAL A 85 3.98 -18.55 13.24
N THR A 86 4.43 -19.78 13.06
CA THR A 86 4.18 -20.58 11.86
C THR A 86 3.40 -21.81 12.24
N LYS A 87 2.26 -22.04 11.61
CA LYS A 87 1.48 -23.28 11.72
C LYS A 87 1.44 -23.95 10.35
N THR A 88 1.75 -25.24 10.28
CA THR A 88 1.83 -25.93 8.99
C THR A 88 1.46 -27.40 9.09
N ALA A 89 0.87 -27.92 8.00
CA ALA A 89 0.62 -29.34 7.78
C ALA A 89 1.61 -29.96 6.77
N ARG A 90 2.60 -29.19 6.29
CA ARG A 90 3.59 -29.66 5.30
C ARG A 90 4.60 -30.61 5.95
N SER A 91 4.83 -31.76 5.34
CA SER A 91 5.78 -32.78 5.82
C SER A 91 7.25 -32.36 5.77
N GLU A 92 7.57 -31.25 5.09
CA GLU A 92 8.91 -30.67 5.01
C GLU A 92 9.35 -29.96 6.31
N PHE A 93 8.43 -29.82 7.27
CA PHE A 93 8.68 -29.22 8.57
C PHE A 93 8.71 -30.31 9.64
N ASP A 94 9.68 -30.22 10.55
CA ASP A 94 9.86 -31.17 11.65
C ASP A 94 8.78 -31.04 12.75
N SER A 95 8.06 -29.92 12.80
CA SER A 95 7.00 -29.60 13.76
C SER A 95 5.81 -28.95 13.04
N CYS A 96 4.61 -29.12 13.58
CA CYS A 96 3.40 -28.46 13.07
C CYS A 96 3.28 -26.98 13.50
N GLU A 97 4.08 -26.57 14.49
CA GLU A 97 4.11 -25.20 15.00
C GLU A 97 5.54 -24.76 15.33
N TYR A 98 5.85 -23.51 14.98
CA TYR A 98 7.10 -22.83 15.33
C TYR A 98 6.81 -21.43 15.83
N GLU A 99 7.57 -20.99 16.82
CA GLU A 99 7.59 -19.62 17.29
C GLU A 99 9.03 -19.11 17.30
N VAL A 100 9.29 -18.04 16.56
CA VAL A 100 10.63 -17.44 16.47
C VAL A 100 10.55 -15.92 16.54
N LEU A 101 11.63 -15.29 16.98
CA LEU A 101 11.76 -13.83 17.03
C LEU A 101 12.61 -13.34 15.87
N ARG A 102 12.13 -12.31 15.17
CA ARG A 102 12.80 -11.74 13.99
C ARG A 102 12.82 -10.22 14.07
N ARG A 103 13.98 -9.61 13.84
CA ARG A 103 14.06 -8.14 13.66
C ARG A 103 13.90 -7.79 12.19
N TYR A 104 13.56 -6.53 11.89
CA TYR A 104 13.39 -6.05 10.51
C TYR A 104 14.57 -6.38 9.57
N GLN A 105 15.82 -6.38 10.06
CA GLN A 105 16.99 -6.77 9.25
C GLN A 105 16.97 -8.24 8.82
N ASP A 106 16.34 -9.13 9.57
CA ASP A 106 16.20 -10.54 9.20
C ASP A 106 15.21 -10.71 8.03
N PHE A 107 14.16 -9.87 7.98
CA PHE A 107 13.24 -9.83 6.84
C PHE A 107 13.94 -9.33 5.58
N LEU A 108 14.77 -8.28 5.69
CA LEU A 108 15.60 -7.81 4.57
C LEU A 108 16.53 -8.91 4.05
N TRP A 109 17.14 -9.68 4.95
CA TRP A 109 17.95 -10.84 4.57
C TRP A 109 17.12 -11.87 3.80
N LEU A 110 15.93 -12.22 4.30
CA LEU A 110 15.05 -13.18 3.65
C LEU A 110 14.69 -12.72 2.23
N ARG A 111 14.25 -11.47 2.09
CA ARG A 111 13.92 -10.88 0.78
C ARG A 111 15.11 -10.94 -0.17
N SER A 112 16.30 -10.53 0.26
CA SER A 112 17.53 -10.59 -0.57
C SER A 112 17.79 -12.01 -1.05
N ARG A 113 17.65 -13.02 -0.17
CA ARG A 113 17.87 -14.41 -0.55
C ARG A 113 16.84 -14.97 -1.51
N LEU A 114 15.59 -14.57 -1.36
CA LEU A 114 14.55 -14.94 -2.31
C LEU A 114 14.81 -14.33 -3.69
N GLU A 115 15.19 -13.05 -3.74
CA GLU A 115 15.53 -12.36 -4.98
C GLU A 115 16.77 -12.94 -5.68
N GLU A 116 17.78 -13.36 -4.91
CA GLU A 116 18.97 -14.02 -5.45
C GLU A 116 18.68 -15.43 -5.97
N SER A 117 17.88 -16.20 -5.24
CA SER A 117 17.53 -17.59 -5.61
C SER A 117 16.55 -17.63 -6.77
N HIS A 118 15.69 -16.62 -6.89
CA HIS A 118 14.63 -16.54 -7.91
C HIS A 118 14.59 -15.13 -8.53
N PRO A 119 15.57 -14.77 -9.38
CA PRO A 119 15.73 -13.41 -9.90
C PRO A 119 14.62 -12.94 -10.84
N SER A 120 13.81 -13.86 -11.35
CA SER A 120 12.69 -13.62 -12.27
C SER A 120 11.32 -13.69 -11.60
N LEU A 121 11.25 -13.91 -10.29
CA LEU A 121 10.00 -13.87 -9.52
C LEU A 121 9.81 -12.49 -8.86
N ILE A 122 8.56 -12.07 -8.75
CA ILE A 122 8.10 -10.86 -8.08
C ILE A 122 8.05 -11.16 -6.58
N VAL A 123 9.17 -10.91 -5.89
CA VAL A 123 9.24 -11.04 -4.44
C VAL A 123 8.51 -9.85 -3.79
N PRO A 124 7.53 -10.07 -2.90
CA PRO A 124 6.79 -8.98 -2.26
C PRO A 124 7.71 -7.94 -1.63
N PRO A 125 7.42 -6.63 -1.76
CA PRO A 125 8.24 -5.60 -1.16
C PRO A 125 8.16 -5.65 0.36
N LEU A 126 9.20 -5.11 1.00
CA LEU A 126 9.19 -4.83 2.44
C LEU A 126 8.86 -3.35 2.65
N PRO A 127 8.21 -2.98 3.76
CA PRO A 127 8.02 -1.58 4.11
C PRO A 127 9.39 -0.91 4.20
N GLU A 128 9.49 0.37 3.82
CA GLU A 128 10.77 1.06 3.71
C GLU A 128 11.59 1.02 5.02
N LYS A 129 12.91 0.98 4.85
CA LYS A 129 13.81 1.25 5.97
C LYS A 129 13.60 2.72 6.32
N PHE A 130 13.22 2.98 7.56
CA PHE A 130 13.02 4.35 8.05
C PHE A 130 14.35 5.12 7.93
N VAL A 131 14.44 6.08 7.01
CA VAL A 131 15.68 6.83 6.78
C VAL A 131 15.53 8.35 7.00
N MET A 132 14.34 8.95 7.05
CA MET A 132 14.27 10.42 6.90
C MET A 132 13.24 11.21 7.71
N LYS A 133 12.82 10.77 8.91
CA LYS A 133 12.00 11.65 9.79
C LYS A 133 12.24 11.43 11.29
N GLY A 134 13.42 11.79 11.77
CA GLY A 134 13.76 11.84 13.21
C GLY A 134 13.90 10.46 13.90
N MET A 135 14.92 10.30 14.75
CA MET A 135 15.16 9.03 15.47
C MET A 135 14.03 8.62 16.45
N VAL A 136 13.08 9.51 16.73
CA VAL A 136 12.01 9.33 17.72
C VAL A 136 10.78 8.62 17.13
N GLU A 137 10.46 8.82 15.84
CA GLU A 137 9.26 8.22 15.20
C GLU A 137 9.38 6.70 15.00
N ARG A 138 10.59 6.13 14.91
CA ARG A 138 10.76 4.68 14.69
C ARG A 138 10.30 3.80 15.85
N PHE A 139 10.01 4.40 17.01
CA PHE A 139 9.55 3.74 18.22
C PHE A 139 8.13 4.16 18.61
N THR A 140 7.41 4.89 17.76
CA THR A 140 5.99 5.17 18.00
C THR A 140 5.18 3.91 17.76
N ASP A 141 4.14 3.71 18.56
CA ASP A 141 3.27 2.54 18.46
C ASP A 141 2.61 2.43 17.08
N ASP A 142 2.18 3.56 16.51
CA ASP A 142 1.61 3.64 15.15
C ASP A 142 2.58 3.11 14.09
N PHE A 143 3.85 3.48 14.19
CA PHE A 143 4.86 3.04 13.25
C PHE A 143 5.17 1.55 13.40
N ILE A 144 5.32 1.09 14.64
CA ILE A 144 5.58 -0.31 14.95
C ILE A 144 4.42 -1.19 14.46
N ASP A 145 3.17 -0.77 14.67
CA ASP A 145 1.97 -1.48 14.24
C ASP A 145 1.85 -1.50 12.71
N THR A 146 2.07 -0.35 12.05
CA THR A 146 2.07 -0.27 10.58
C THR A 146 3.12 -1.20 9.97
N ARG A 147 4.35 -1.18 10.51
CA ARG A 147 5.41 -2.08 10.05
C ARG A 147 5.06 -3.54 10.33
N LYS A 148 4.54 -3.88 11.51
CA LYS A 148 4.10 -5.25 11.85
C LYS A 148 3.09 -5.77 10.83
N LYS A 149 2.07 -4.97 10.49
CA LYS A 149 1.07 -5.32 9.47
C LYS A 149 1.70 -5.56 8.10
N ALA A 150 2.61 -4.69 7.66
CA ALA A 150 3.31 -4.86 6.37
C ALA A 150 4.21 -6.11 6.36
N LEU A 151 4.93 -6.39 7.46
CA LEU A 151 5.73 -7.61 7.62
C LEU A 151 4.87 -8.88 7.63
N HIS A 152 3.70 -8.83 8.27
CA HIS A 152 2.71 -9.90 8.24
C HIS A 152 2.24 -10.19 6.81
N ARG A 153 1.85 -9.16 6.05
CA ARG A 153 1.46 -9.32 4.64
C ARG A 153 2.60 -9.89 3.79
N PHE A 154 3.82 -9.38 3.97
CA PHE A 154 5.00 -9.88 3.26
C PHE A 154 5.20 -11.39 3.44
N LEU A 155 5.14 -11.90 4.68
CA LEU A 155 5.30 -13.34 4.92
C LEU A 155 4.13 -14.16 4.37
N ASN A 156 2.89 -13.67 4.46
CA ASN A 156 1.73 -14.37 3.91
C ASN A 156 1.78 -14.47 2.38
N LYS A 157 2.13 -13.39 1.69
CA LYS A 157 2.32 -13.42 0.23
C LYS A 157 3.43 -14.40 -0.19
N ILE A 158 4.48 -14.56 0.62
CA ILE A 158 5.51 -15.58 0.37
C ILE A 158 4.97 -16.99 0.64
N ALA A 159 4.21 -17.18 1.72
CA ALA A 159 3.63 -18.48 2.08
C ALA A 159 2.59 -18.98 1.06
N GLU A 160 1.85 -18.07 0.44
CA GLU A 160 0.86 -18.35 -0.61
C GLU A 160 1.50 -18.57 -1.99
N HIS A 161 2.74 -18.14 -2.19
CA HIS A 161 3.44 -18.31 -3.46
C HIS A 161 3.90 -19.77 -3.66
N PRO A 162 3.58 -20.43 -4.80
CA PRO A 162 3.95 -21.83 -5.06
C PRO A 162 5.46 -22.12 -4.95
N THR A 163 6.30 -21.29 -5.57
CA THR A 163 7.75 -21.45 -5.53
C THR A 163 8.41 -20.86 -4.27
N LEU A 164 8.08 -19.63 -3.88
CA LEU A 164 8.77 -18.97 -2.76
C LEU A 164 8.48 -19.63 -1.41
N SER A 165 7.29 -20.21 -1.21
CA SER A 165 6.91 -20.88 0.04
C SER A 165 7.73 -22.15 0.32
N SER A 166 8.24 -22.82 -0.72
CA SER A 166 9.09 -24.02 -0.58
C SER A 166 10.59 -23.70 -0.45
N SER A 167 10.94 -22.41 -0.47
CA SER A 167 12.33 -21.95 -0.37
C SER A 167 12.97 -22.39 0.95
N ARG A 168 14.19 -22.94 0.86
CA ARG A 168 15.01 -23.27 2.04
C ARG A 168 15.29 -22.06 2.92
N HIS A 169 15.47 -20.87 2.33
CA HIS A 169 15.70 -19.64 3.08
C HIS A 169 14.47 -19.21 3.86
N PHE A 170 13.28 -19.39 3.28
CA PHE A 170 12.02 -19.12 3.96
C PHE A 170 11.80 -20.10 5.12
N ARG A 171 11.97 -21.41 4.88
CA ARG A 171 11.91 -22.43 5.94
C ARG A 171 12.89 -22.14 7.08
N LEU A 172 14.13 -21.76 6.77
CA LEU A 172 15.12 -21.38 7.79
C LEU A 172 14.66 -20.15 8.58
N PHE A 173 14.11 -19.15 7.90
CA PHE A 173 13.58 -17.93 8.52
C PHE A 173 12.40 -18.24 9.46
N LEU A 174 11.55 -19.21 9.15
CA LEU A 174 10.40 -19.55 10.00
C LEU A 174 10.75 -20.44 11.20
N THR A 175 11.82 -21.24 11.11
CA THR A 175 12.08 -22.33 12.07
C THR A 175 13.31 -22.15 12.96
N ALA A 176 14.31 -21.34 12.54
CA ALA A 176 15.58 -21.27 13.26
C ALA A 176 15.51 -20.41 14.54
N GLN A 177 15.78 -20.98 15.71
CA GLN A 177 15.91 -20.21 16.95
C GLN A 177 17.18 -19.35 16.94
N ASP A 178 18.33 -19.96 16.64
CA ASP A 178 19.60 -19.25 16.45
C ASP A 178 19.79 -18.84 14.97
N PHE A 179 19.05 -17.80 14.57
CA PHE A 179 19.03 -17.34 13.18
C PHE A 179 20.34 -16.67 12.76
N SER A 180 21.00 -15.96 13.68
CA SER A 180 22.20 -15.17 13.37
C SER A 180 23.40 -16.04 13.01
N SER A 181 23.54 -17.23 13.60
CA SER A 181 24.64 -18.16 13.27
C SER A 181 24.38 -18.95 11.99
N ARG A 182 23.12 -19.19 11.66
CA ARG A 182 22.71 -20.04 10.51
C ARG A 182 22.49 -19.27 9.21
N LYS A 183 22.33 -17.94 9.28
CA LYS A 183 22.14 -17.12 8.08
C LYS A 183 23.46 -16.94 7.34
N THR A 184 23.46 -17.28 6.04
CA THR A 184 24.62 -17.03 5.18
C THR A 184 24.82 -15.52 4.96
N PRO A 185 26.05 -14.99 5.00
CA PRO A 185 26.32 -13.57 4.72
C PRO A 185 25.86 -13.18 3.33
N GLY A 186 25.06 -12.11 3.22
CA GLY A 186 24.53 -11.59 1.95
C GLY A 186 25.63 -11.30 0.92
N PRO A 187 25.30 -11.13 -0.37
CA PRO A 187 26.28 -10.81 -1.40
C PRO A 187 27.10 -9.59 -0.99
N GLY A 188 28.43 -9.74 -1.02
CA GLY A 188 29.33 -8.65 -0.71
C GLY A 188 29.18 -7.49 -1.70
N PHE A 189 29.67 -6.32 -1.31
CA PHE A 189 29.65 -5.10 -2.12
C PHE A 189 30.13 -5.32 -3.58
N LEU A 190 31.15 -6.17 -3.79
CA LEU A 190 31.70 -6.49 -5.10
C LEU A 190 30.68 -7.12 -6.07
N SER A 191 29.78 -7.98 -5.56
CA SER A 191 28.75 -8.61 -6.39
C SER A 191 27.76 -7.59 -6.93
N ARG A 192 27.31 -6.66 -6.07
CA ARG A 192 26.37 -5.60 -6.44
C ARG A 192 26.97 -4.61 -7.43
N MET A 193 28.27 -4.34 -7.30
CA MET A 193 28.97 -3.47 -8.24
C MET A 193 29.08 -4.11 -9.63
N GLY A 194 29.29 -5.44 -9.70
CA GLY A 194 29.24 -6.19 -10.95
C GLY A 194 27.88 -6.11 -11.65
N GLU A 195 26.78 -6.20 -10.90
CA GLU A 195 25.42 -6.03 -11.43
C GLU A 195 25.17 -4.62 -11.98
N THR A 196 25.69 -3.59 -11.30
CA THR A 196 25.56 -2.19 -11.71
C THR A 196 26.28 -1.93 -13.04
N VAL A 197 27.51 -2.45 -13.19
CA VAL A 197 28.27 -2.36 -14.44
C VAL A 197 27.54 -3.08 -15.58
N ARG A 198 26.99 -4.27 -15.30
CA ARG A 198 26.20 -5.01 -16.30
C ARG A 198 24.96 -4.24 -16.73
N ALA A 199 24.21 -3.67 -15.80
CA ALA A 199 23.03 -2.86 -16.09
C ALA A 199 23.36 -1.63 -16.95
N ALA A 200 24.48 -0.94 -16.66
CA ALA A 200 24.95 0.18 -17.46
C ALA A 200 25.33 -0.24 -18.89
N ALA A 201 26.01 -1.37 -19.05
CA ALA A 201 26.35 -1.91 -20.37
C ALA A 201 25.10 -2.22 -21.21
N ILE A 202 24.05 -2.78 -20.60
CA ILE A 202 22.77 -3.05 -21.26
C ILE A 202 22.08 -1.75 -21.68
N SER A 203 22.08 -0.73 -20.81
CA SER A 203 21.49 0.57 -21.13
C SER A 203 22.15 1.26 -22.33
N VAL A 204 23.45 1.03 -22.54
CA VAL A 204 24.19 1.60 -23.67
C VAL A 204 24.02 0.76 -24.94
N ARG A 205 24.09 -0.57 -24.82
CA ARG A 205 24.03 -1.49 -25.96
C ARG A 205 22.60 -1.69 -26.49
N GLY A 206 21.60 -1.55 -25.62
CA GLY A 206 20.21 -1.89 -25.90
C GLY A 206 19.98 -3.40 -25.98
N ILE A 207 18.71 -3.79 -26.07
CA ILE A 207 18.24 -5.17 -26.28
C ILE A 207 17.64 -5.23 -27.66
N LYS A 208 18.16 -6.11 -28.53
CA LYS A 208 17.79 -6.11 -29.96
C LYS A 208 16.54 -6.92 -30.25
N SER A 209 16.33 -8.03 -29.52
CA SER A 209 15.29 -9.02 -29.84
C SER A 209 14.27 -9.21 -28.72
N ARG A 210 13.88 -8.12 -28.03
CA ARG A 210 12.93 -8.19 -26.91
C ARG A 210 11.56 -8.66 -27.41
N PRO A 211 10.99 -9.76 -26.89
CA PRO A 211 9.65 -10.18 -27.27
C PRO A 211 8.61 -9.14 -26.86
N GLU A 212 7.61 -8.93 -27.71
CA GLU A 212 6.59 -7.87 -27.57
C GLU A 212 5.86 -7.93 -26.23
N GLU A 213 5.53 -9.12 -25.75
CA GLU A 213 4.88 -9.32 -24.45
C GLU A 213 5.67 -8.69 -23.30
N PHE A 214 7.01 -8.81 -23.30
CA PHE A 214 7.84 -8.23 -22.25
C PHE A 214 7.98 -6.72 -22.43
N THR A 215 7.92 -6.21 -23.66
CA THR A 215 7.84 -4.75 -23.93
C THR A 215 6.58 -4.19 -23.29
N LEU A 216 5.43 -4.82 -23.52
CA LEU A 216 4.15 -4.42 -22.93
C LEU A 216 4.17 -4.50 -21.39
N MET A 217 4.80 -5.52 -20.81
CA MET A 217 4.96 -5.63 -19.35
C MET A 217 5.79 -4.48 -18.78
N GLN A 218 6.88 -4.07 -19.44
CA GLN A 218 7.71 -2.95 -19.00
C GLN A 218 6.94 -1.63 -19.08
N GLU A 219 6.29 -1.36 -20.21
CA GLU A 219 5.47 -0.15 -20.35
C GLU A 219 4.34 -0.11 -19.33
N TYR A 220 3.70 -1.25 -19.06
CA TYR A 220 2.70 -1.36 -18.03
C TYR A 220 3.30 -1.04 -16.65
N ALA A 221 4.44 -1.62 -16.27
CA ALA A 221 5.08 -1.37 -14.98
C ALA A 221 5.44 0.11 -14.78
N GLU A 222 5.89 0.78 -15.84
CA GLU A 222 6.19 2.22 -15.82
C GLU A 222 4.93 3.06 -15.66
N ARG A 223 3.92 2.85 -16.51
CA ARG A 223 2.64 3.58 -16.43
C ARG A 223 1.93 3.34 -15.10
N PHE A 224 1.89 2.09 -14.65
CA PHE A 224 1.33 1.70 -13.36
C PHE A 224 2.08 2.40 -12.23
N GLY A 225 3.41 2.35 -12.22
CA GLY A 225 4.25 2.99 -11.21
C GLY A 225 4.00 4.50 -11.08
N CYS A 226 3.90 5.22 -12.20
CA CYS A 226 3.56 6.63 -12.19
C CYS A 226 2.16 6.87 -11.61
N LYS A 227 1.15 6.14 -12.09
CA LYS A 227 -0.24 6.32 -11.65
C LYS A 227 -0.44 5.99 -10.18
N ILE A 228 0.06 4.85 -9.71
CA ILE A 228 -0.12 4.44 -8.30
C ILE A 228 0.61 5.41 -7.35
N SER A 229 1.75 5.95 -7.77
CA SER A 229 2.47 6.98 -7.01
C SER A 229 1.66 8.28 -6.91
N SER A 230 1.02 8.71 -7.99
CA SER A 230 0.12 9.87 -7.96
C SER A 230 -1.09 9.62 -7.05
N VAL A 231 -1.71 8.44 -7.13
CA VAL A 231 -2.85 8.07 -6.28
C VAL A 231 -2.45 8.03 -4.80
N ASP A 232 -1.29 7.47 -4.44
CA ASP A 232 -0.76 7.48 -3.07
C ASP A 232 -0.53 8.90 -2.57
N LYS A 233 0.11 9.76 -3.37
CA LYS A 233 0.34 11.19 -3.01
C LYS A 233 -0.96 11.95 -2.78
N VAL A 234 -1.92 11.84 -3.70
CA VAL A 234 -3.23 12.50 -3.59
C VAL A 234 -3.98 11.98 -2.37
N SER A 235 -3.98 10.66 -2.14
CA SER A 235 -4.67 10.07 -0.98
C SER A 235 -4.09 10.55 0.35
N ARG A 236 -2.77 10.66 0.46
CA ARG A 236 -2.10 11.23 1.65
C ARG A 236 -2.44 12.70 1.84
N ARG A 237 -2.53 13.48 0.76
CA ARG A 237 -2.94 14.89 0.80
C ARG A 237 -4.38 15.02 1.31
N ILE A 238 -5.32 14.25 0.76
CA ILE A 238 -6.72 14.21 1.22
C ILE A 238 -6.78 13.90 2.71
N ILE A 239 -6.06 12.88 3.19
CA ILE A 239 -6.04 12.52 4.61
C ILE A 239 -5.46 13.64 5.48
N LYS A 240 -4.43 14.35 4.99
CA LYS A 240 -3.88 15.52 5.69
C LYS A 240 -4.93 16.64 5.81
N GLU A 241 -5.57 17.01 4.71
CA GLU A 241 -6.59 18.07 4.67
C GLU A 241 -7.82 17.69 5.52
N GLN A 242 -8.25 16.43 5.50
CA GLN A 242 -9.34 15.93 6.35
C GLN A 242 -8.99 15.94 7.83
N ARG A 243 -7.70 15.76 8.19
CA ARG A 243 -7.22 15.90 9.57
C ARG A 243 -7.28 17.34 10.02
N GLU A 244 -6.80 18.27 9.19
CA GLU A 244 -6.84 19.71 9.48
C GLU A 244 -8.29 20.18 9.64
N TYR A 245 -9.19 19.76 8.76
CA TYR A 245 -10.64 20.02 8.89
C TYR A 245 -11.23 19.45 10.19
N LEU A 246 -10.85 18.24 10.59
CA LEU A 246 -11.30 17.64 11.83
C LEU A 246 -10.81 18.41 13.06
N ASP A 247 -9.57 18.91 13.03
CA ASP A 247 -8.99 19.71 14.11
C ASP A 247 -9.73 21.06 14.27
N GLU A 248 -10.19 21.66 13.18
CA GLU A 248 -11.09 22.81 13.21
C GLU A 248 -12.47 22.45 13.75
N LEU A 249 -13.08 21.36 13.26
CA LEU A 249 -14.41 20.90 13.68
C LEU A 249 -14.47 20.64 15.19
N LYS A 250 -13.39 20.15 15.79
CA LYS A 250 -13.26 19.93 17.25
C LYS A 250 -13.35 21.23 18.07
N GLN A 251 -13.15 22.41 17.46
CA GLN A 251 -13.25 23.70 18.15
C GLN A 251 -14.70 24.20 18.21
N TYR A 252 -15.58 23.74 17.32
CA TYR A 252 -16.96 24.22 17.23
C TYR A 252 -17.80 23.83 18.44
N GLY A 253 -17.65 22.60 18.95
CA GLY A 253 -18.36 22.14 20.16
C GLY A 253 -18.15 23.08 21.36
N PRO A 254 -16.90 23.35 21.76
CA PRO A 254 -16.58 24.33 22.80
C PRO A 254 -17.13 25.74 22.53
N LEU A 255 -17.05 26.22 21.27
CA LEU A 255 -17.56 27.54 20.91
C LEU A 255 -19.08 27.65 21.08
N TYR A 256 -19.84 26.65 20.63
CA TYR A 256 -21.29 26.60 20.85
C TYR A 256 -21.63 26.47 22.33
N GLY A 257 -20.85 25.71 23.11
CA GLY A 257 -21.01 25.60 24.56
C GLY A 257 -20.84 26.95 25.26
N GLN A 258 -19.77 27.69 24.94
CA GLN A 258 -19.52 29.03 25.49
C GLN A 258 -20.61 30.03 25.08
N TRP A 259 -21.09 29.95 23.84
CA TRP A 259 -22.19 30.80 23.40
C TRP A 259 -23.48 30.50 24.18
N ALA A 260 -23.76 29.23 24.47
CA ALA A 260 -24.91 28.82 25.28
C ALA A 260 -24.88 29.34 26.74
N GLU A 261 -23.70 29.65 27.28
CA GLU A 261 -23.58 30.24 28.63
C GLU A 261 -24.10 31.68 28.66
N VAL A 262 -23.94 32.41 27.55
CA VAL A 262 -24.31 33.84 27.42
C VAL A 262 -25.75 34.02 26.98
N GLU A 263 -26.25 33.16 26.09
CA GLU A 263 -27.58 33.29 25.50
C GLU A 263 -28.60 32.40 26.22
N GLU A 264 -29.43 32.99 27.09
CA GLU A 264 -30.33 32.21 27.94
C GLU A 264 -31.45 31.49 27.16
N GLU A 265 -32.04 32.17 26.17
CA GLU A 265 -33.18 31.63 25.39
C GLU A 265 -32.74 30.52 24.42
N LEU A 266 -31.51 30.61 23.90
CA LEU A 266 -30.95 29.63 22.96
C LEU A 266 -30.03 28.61 23.62
N ARG A 267 -29.87 28.65 24.96
CA ARG A 267 -28.93 27.82 25.71
C ARG A 267 -29.05 26.34 25.38
N GLU A 268 -30.26 25.81 25.37
CA GLU A 268 -30.49 24.39 25.08
C GLU A 268 -30.22 24.05 23.60
N PRO A 269 -30.81 24.72 22.60
CA PRO A 269 -30.49 24.50 21.20
C PRO A 269 -28.99 24.60 20.88
N LEU A 270 -28.28 25.60 21.40
CA LEU A 270 -26.85 25.78 21.20
C LEU A 270 -26.03 24.62 21.80
N ASN A 271 -26.37 24.16 23.01
CA ASN A 271 -25.74 22.98 23.60
C ASN A 271 -26.02 21.70 22.80
N LEU A 272 -27.21 21.58 22.20
CA LEU A 272 -27.53 20.44 21.33
C LEU A 272 -26.74 20.50 20.02
N VAL A 273 -26.57 21.68 19.42
CA VAL A 273 -25.69 21.87 18.24
C VAL A 273 -24.25 21.49 18.59
N ALA A 274 -23.72 21.93 19.74
CA ALA A 274 -22.38 21.56 20.21
C ALA A 274 -22.21 20.03 20.24
N ARG A 275 -23.16 19.32 20.85
CA ARG A 275 -23.17 17.85 20.91
C ARG A 275 -23.29 17.19 19.54
N CYS A 276 -24.04 17.78 18.61
CA CYS A 276 -24.16 17.26 17.24
C CYS A 276 -22.83 17.36 16.51
N VAL A 277 -22.16 18.51 16.60
CA VAL A 277 -20.85 18.71 16.00
C VAL A 277 -19.81 17.76 16.60
N ASP A 278 -19.77 17.60 17.93
CA ASP A 278 -18.86 16.66 18.60
C ASP A 278 -19.08 15.21 18.15
N ARG A 279 -20.36 14.80 17.99
CA ARG A 279 -20.70 13.44 17.50
C ARG A 279 -20.27 13.26 16.05
N CYS A 280 -20.58 14.22 15.17
CA CYS A 280 -20.15 14.17 13.77
C CYS A 280 -18.60 14.17 13.66
N GLY A 281 -17.92 14.93 14.50
CA GLY A 281 -16.47 14.95 14.59
C GLY A 281 -15.88 13.59 14.97
N LYS A 282 -16.50 12.86 15.92
CA LYS A 282 -16.07 11.50 16.28
C LYS A 282 -16.21 10.51 15.12
N GLU A 283 -17.33 10.56 14.39
CA GLU A 283 -17.53 9.70 13.21
C GLU A 283 -16.53 10.04 12.09
N ALA A 284 -16.27 11.32 11.85
CA ALA A 284 -15.26 11.77 10.89
C ALA A 284 -13.84 11.35 11.29
N GLU A 285 -13.51 11.37 12.59
CA GLU A 285 -12.25 10.88 13.13
C GLU A 285 -12.08 9.37 12.93
N GLU A 286 -13.14 8.59 13.15
CA GLU A 286 -13.12 7.14 12.91
C GLU A 286 -12.92 6.82 11.42
N ARG A 287 -13.64 7.52 10.53
CA ARG A 287 -13.45 7.41 9.08
C ARG A 287 -12.01 7.73 8.67
N LEU A 288 -11.44 8.82 9.20
CA LEU A 288 -10.07 9.23 8.91
C LEU A 288 -9.03 8.19 9.40
N ARG A 289 -9.26 7.59 10.57
CA ARG A 289 -8.44 6.50 11.11
C ARG A 289 -8.49 5.28 10.20
N HIS A 290 -9.68 4.92 9.70
CA HIS A 290 -9.85 3.80 8.75
C HIS A 290 -9.13 4.04 7.43
N LEU A 291 -9.31 5.20 6.81
CA LEU A 291 -8.60 5.62 5.59
C LEU A 291 -7.07 5.50 5.76
N SER A 292 -6.57 5.99 6.89
CA SER A 292 -5.14 5.95 7.22
C SER A 292 -4.62 4.52 7.44
N ALA A 293 -5.46 3.63 7.95
CA ALA A 293 -5.08 2.25 8.31
C ALA A 293 -5.27 1.23 7.18
N VAL A 294 -6.18 1.49 6.25
CA VAL A 294 -6.56 0.57 5.17
C VAL A 294 -6.07 1.05 3.80
N LEU A 295 -6.53 2.23 3.37
CA LEU A 295 -6.28 2.71 2.01
C LEU A 295 -4.80 3.09 1.79
N VAL A 296 -4.23 3.90 2.68
CA VAL A 296 -2.84 4.37 2.52
C VAL A 296 -1.85 3.22 2.48
N PRO A 297 -1.89 2.23 3.40
CA PRO A 297 -0.97 1.12 3.34
C PRO A 297 -1.15 0.27 2.09
N ALA A 298 -2.39 0.03 1.64
CA ALA A 298 -2.66 -0.75 0.44
C ALA A 298 -2.07 -0.07 -0.81
N LEU A 299 -2.30 1.23 -0.99
CA LEU A 299 -1.75 1.99 -2.12
C LEU A 299 -0.22 2.01 -2.09
N HIS A 300 0.35 2.29 -0.92
CA HIS A 300 1.80 2.37 -0.76
C HIS A 300 2.50 1.02 -0.99
N ASP A 301 1.91 -0.08 -0.55
CA ASP A 301 2.43 -1.43 -0.82
C ASP A 301 2.56 -1.65 -2.35
N TYR A 302 1.62 -1.12 -3.15
CA TYR A 302 1.66 -1.21 -4.62
C TYR A 302 2.57 -0.18 -5.31
N VAL A 303 2.84 0.97 -4.68
CA VAL A 303 3.96 1.86 -5.07
C VAL A 303 5.28 1.08 -4.99
N LEU A 304 5.52 0.38 -3.88
CA LEU A 304 6.72 -0.43 -3.70
C LEU A 304 6.76 -1.63 -4.66
N CYS A 305 5.61 -2.27 -4.94
CA CYS A 305 5.53 -3.35 -5.92
C CYS A 305 5.93 -2.87 -7.32
N ALA A 306 5.55 -1.65 -7.73
CA ALA A 306 5.91 -1.13 -9.04
C ALA A 306 7.43 -1.09 -9.26
N GLU A 307 8.21 -0.77 -8.23
CA GLU A 307 9.67 -0.82 -8.28
C GLU A 307 10.22 -2.26 -8.36
N VAL A 308 9.56 -3.23 -7.71
CA VAL A 308 9.87 -4.65 -7.87
C VAL A 308 9.63 -5.09 -9.31
N LEU A 309 8.50 -4.74 -9.92
CA LEU A 309 8.19 -5.10 -11.31
C LEU A 309 9.27 -4.58 -12.27
N LYS A 310 9.64 -3.31 -12.16
CA LYS A 310 10.73 -2.71 -12.95
C LYS A 310 12.04 -3.46 -12.76
N THR A 311 12.35 -3.84 -11.52
CA THR A 311 13.60 -4.55 -11.19
C THR A 311 13.63 -5.95 -11.80
N VAL A 312 12.55 -6.71 -11.68
CA VAL A 312 12.45 -8.08 -12.20
C VAL A 312 12.52 -8.09 -13.73
N THR A 313 11.82 -7.17 -14.40
CA THR A 313 11.89 -7.04 -15.85
C THR A 313 13.32 -6.69 -16.31
N LYS A 314 14.01 -5.77 -15.63
CA LYS A 314 15.42 -5.45 -15.90
C LYS A 314 16.36 -6.66 -15.69
N ARG A 315 16.13 -7.48 -14.66
CA ARG A 315 16.92 -8.71 -14.42
C ARG A 315 16.74 -9.73 -15.54
N ARG A 316 15.50 -9.92 -16.00
CA ARG A 316 15.19 -10.78 -17.15
C ARG A 316 15.86 -10.27 -18.42
N ASP A 317 15.78 -8.97 -18.65
CA ASP A 317 16.40 -8.28 -19.78
C ASP A 317 17.93 -8.41 -19.79
N ALA A 318 18.55 -8.44 -18.61
CA ALA A 318 19.99 -8.71 -18.49
C ALA A 318 20.37 -10.11 -18.97
N ILE A 319 19.55 -11.13 -18.66
CA ILE A 319 19.79 -12.50 -19.16
C ILE A 319 19.70 -12.53 -20.68
N GLN A 320 18.72 -11.83 -21.26
CA GLN A 320 18.60 -11.73 -22.71
C GLN A 320 19.80 -11.00 -23.35
N ALA A 321 20.22 -9.87 -22.80
CA ALA A 321 21.36 -9.14 -23.33
C ALA A 321 22.67 -9.94 -23.25
N ASP A 322 22.86 -10.72 -22.17
CA ASP A 322 23.99 -11.63 -22.03
C ASP A 322 23.96 -12.72 -23.13
N LEU A 323 22.79 -13.31 -23.40
CA LEU A 323 22.58 -14.28 -24.47
C LEU A 323 22.87 -13.68 -25.86
N GLU A 324 22.33 -12.49 -26.15
CA GLU A 324 22.59 -11.78 -27.41
C GLU A 324 24.09 -11.50 -27.61
N THR A 325 24.78 -11.07 -26.55
CA THR A 325 26.22 -10.79 -26.57
C THR A 325 27.04 -12.05 -26.82
N LYS A 326 26.68 -13.18 -26.21
CA LYS A 326 27.36 -14.46 -26.41
C LYS A 326 27.11 -15.03 -27.81
N ASN A 327 25.89 -14.87 -28.34
CA ASN A 327 25.56 -15.24 -29.72
C ASN A 327 26.37 -14.41 -30.75
N GLU A 328 26.50 -13.10 -30.55
CA GLU A 328 27.36 -12.26 -31.39
C GLU A 328 28.83 -12.70 -31.34
N ALA A 329 29.33 -13.02 -30.14
CA ALA A 329 30.69 -13.51 -29.96
C ALA A 329 30.91 -14.84 -30.67
N LEU A 330 29.96 -15.78 -30.53
CA LEU A 330 29.97 -17.08 -31.20
C LEU A 330 30.01 -16.94 -32.73
N ALA A 331 29.18 -16.05 -33.29
CA ALA A 331 29.15 -15.78 -34.73
C ALA A 331 30.47 -15.19 -35.28
N SER A 332 31.27 -14.54 -34.43
CA SER A 332 32.54 -13.90 -34.82
C SER A 332 33.78 -14.81 -34.71
N LYS A 333 33.66 -15.95 -34.01
CA LYS A 333 34.78 -16.85 -33.70
C LYS A 333 34.97 -17.93 -34.77
N LYS A 334 36.22 -18.38 -34.96
CA LYS A 334 36.62 -19.35 -36.00
C LYS A 334 37.35 -20.59 -35.47
N ALA A 335 37.65 -20.66 -34.17
CA ALA A 335 38.42 -21.75 -33.58
C ALA A 335 37.49 -22.78 -32.92
N ASP A 336 37.47 -24.00 -33.43
CA ASP A 336 36.48 -25.05 -33.09
C ASP A 336 36.33 -25.32 -31.59
N ARG A 337 37.42 -25.30 -30.82
CA ARG A 337 37.38 -25.52 -29.36
C ARG A 337 36.74 -24.35 -28.60
N GLU A 338 36.99 -23.12 -29.02
CA GLU A 338 36.39 -21.92 -28.40
C GLU A 338 34.91 -21.80 -28.79
N VAL A 339 34.57 -22.19 -30.02
CA VAL A 339 33.20 -22.26 -30.53
C VAL A 339 32.38 -23.23 -29.69
N ALA A 340 32.85 -24.47 -29.49
CA ALA A 340 32.13 -25.48 -28.71
C ALA A 340 31.87 -25.09 -27.24
N GLU A 341 32.79 -24.36 -26.60
CA GLU A 341 32.57 -23.87 -25.23
C GLU A 341 31.59 -22.69 -25.20
N LEU A 342 31.65 -21.79 -26.19
CA LEU A 342 30.68 -20.69 -26.31
C LEU A 342 29.27 -21.21 -26.65
N GLU A 343 29.14 -22.26 -27.45
CA GLU A 343 27.86 -22.92 -27.75
C GLU A 343 27.20 -23.43 -26.47
N LYS A 344 27.94 -24.12 -25.60
CA LYS A 344 27.42 -24.57 -24.29
C LYS A 344 26.96 -23.40 -23.41
N GLU A 345 27.70 -22.29 -23.40
CA GLU A 345 27.31 -21.09 -22.65
C GLU A 345 26.05 -20.44 -23.22
N VAL A 346 25.91 -20.41 -24.55
CA VAL A 346 24.72 -19.91 -25.24
C VAL A 346 23.50 -20.77 -24.92
N ASP A 347 23.62 -22.09 -25.02
CA ASP A 347 22.53 -23.02 -24.70
C ASP A 347 22.08 -22.87 -23.25
N ALA A 348 23.03 -22.81 -22.30
CA ALA A 348 22.73 -22.60 -20.89
C ALA A 348 22.05 -21.25 -20.62
N LEU A 349 22.41 -20.18 -21.35
CA LEU A 349 21.75 -18.88 -21.26
C LEU A 349 20.36 -18.89 -21.89
N ALA A 350 20.16 -19.65 -22.98
CA ALA A 350 18.86 -19.81 -23.63
C ALA A 350 17.87 -20.53 -22.69
N ASP A 351 18.27 -21.66 -22.09
CA ASP A 351 17.47 -22.39 -21.10
C ASP A 351 17.11 -21.51 -19.89
N ARG A 352 18.10 -20.73 -19.42
CA ARG A 352 17.90 -19.80 -18.30
C ARG A 352 16.94 -18.67 -18.66
N LEU A 353 17.01 -18.14 -19.88
CA LEU A 353 16.09 -17.11 -20.37
C LEU A 353 14.67 -17.66 -20.49
N GLU A 354 14.50 -18.87 -21.02
CA GLU A 354 13.20 -19.53 -21.11
C GLU A 354 12.58 -19.78 -19.74
N THR A 355 13.38 -20.25 -18.79
CA THR A 355 12.96 -20.42 -17.39
C THR A 355 12.55 -19.08 -16.77
N ALA A 356 13.35 -18.03 -16.98
CA ALA A 356 13.05 -16.69 -16.48
C ALA A 356 11.77 -16.12 -17.11
N ASN A 357 11.56 -16.32 -18.41
CA ASN A 357 10.37 -15.90 -19.12
C ASN A 357 9.12 -16.59 -18.53
N SER A 358 9.17 -17.92 -18.37
CA SER A 358 8.05 -18.71 -17.85
C SER A 358 7.71 -18.32 -16.41
N ALA A 359 8.73 -18.16 -15.57
CA ALA A 359 8.58 -17.71 -14.20
C ALA A 359 7.95 -16.32 -14.10
N LEU A 360 8.47 -15.34 -14.86
CA LEU A 360 7.97 -13.98 -14.85
C LEU A 360 6.53 -13.90 -15.37
N LYS A 361 6.17 -14.63 -16.43
CA LYS A 361 4.80 -14.65 -16.96
C LYS A 361 3.80 -15.18 -15.95
N GLY A 362 4.07 -16.35 -15.38
CA GLY A 362 3.17 -16.97 -14.40
C GLY A 362 3.01 -16.11 -13.15
N ASP A 363 4.12 -15.50 -12.71
CA ASP A 363 4.14 -14.60 -11.57
C ASP A 363 3.39 -13.29 -11.84
N TRP A 364 3.60 -12.68 -13.01
CA TRP A 364 2.93 -11.45 -13.42
C TRP A 364 1.40 -11.57 -13.38
N VAL A 365 0.84 -12.67 -13.89
CA VAL A 365 -0.62 -12.90 -13.85
C VAL A 365 -1.12 -13.00 -12.41
N ARG A 366 -0.39 -13.74 -11.55
CA ARG A 366 -0.75 -13.84 -10.13
C ARG A 366 -0.71 -12.48 -9.45
N TRP A 367 0.39 -11.73 -9.63
CA TRP A 367 0.54 -10.38 -9.10
C TRP A 367 -0.60 -9.45 -9.56
N GLN A 368 -1.01 -9.52 -10.83
CA GLN A 368 -2.13 -8.71 -11.34
C GLN A 368 -3.45 -9.04 -10.66
N ASN A 369 -3.72 -10.32 -10.38
CA ASN A 369 -4.92 -10.75 -9.66
C ASN A 369 -4.87 -10.30 -8.20
N ASP A 370 -3.76 -10.57 -7.49
CA ASP A 370 -3.56 -10.12 -6.11
C ASP A 370 -3.73 -8.60 -5.98
N MET A 371 -3.18 -7.85 -6.94
CA MET A 371 -3.31 -6.39 -7.01
C MET A 371 -4.74 -5.92 -7.20
N ARG A 372 -5.48 -6.57 -8.11
CA ARG A 372 -6.88 -6.25 -8.36
C ARG A 372 -7.71 -6.50 -7.10
N ASP A 373 -7.52 -7.63 -6.44
CA ASP A 373 -8.31 -8.03 -5.28
C ASP A 373 -8.00 -7.15 -4.07
N ASP A 374 -6.71 -6.90 -3.78
CA ASP A 374 -6.28 -6.04 -2.69
C ASP A 374 -6.80 -4.60 -2.86
N LEU A 375 -6.63 -4.01 -4.05
CA LEU A 375 -7.09 -2.64 -4.30
C LEU A 375 -8.61 -2.53 -4.33
N LYS A 376 -9.30 -3.53 -4.92
CA LYS A 376 -10.77 -3.59 -4.89
C LYS A 376 -11.28 -3.64 -3.45
N SER A 377 -10.72 -4.53 -2.62
CA SER A 377 -11.08 -4.64 -1.21
C SER A 377 -10.84 -3.33 -0.45
N ALA A 378 -9.67 -2.71 -0.64
CA ALA A 378 -9.33 -1.44 0.01
C ALA A 378 -10.28 -0.30 -0.39
N PHE A 379 -10.64 -0.20 -1.68
CA PHE A 379 -11.57 0.82 -2.17
C PHE A 379 -13.01 0.59 -1.70
N ILE A 380 -13.50 -0.65 -1.74
CA ILE A 380 -14.84 -0.99 -1.25
C ILE A 380 -14.94 -0.71 0.25
N SER A 381 -13.98 -1.21 1.04
CA SER A 381 -13.96 -0.98 2.49
C SER A 381 -13.87 0.51 2.84
N THR A 382 -13.19 1.30 2.01
CA THR A 382 -13.15 2.76 2.15
C THR A 382 -14.50 3.41 1.83
N ALA A 383 -15.14 3.00 0.74
CA ALA A 383 -16.43 3.53 0.32
C ALA A 383 -17.52 3.21 1.36
N GLU A 384 -17.57 1.97 1.86
CA GLU A 384 -18.46 1.55 2.93
C GLU A 384 -18.28 2.40 4.18
N LYS A 385 -17.02 2.62 4.62
CA LYS A 385 -16.76 3.43 5.80
C LYS A 385 -17.11 4.91 5.60
N ASN A 386 -16.98 5.42 4.37
CA ASN A 386 -17.44 6.76 4.04
C ASN A 386 -18.96 6.87 4.14
N VAL A 387 -19.70 5.93 3.55
CA VAL A 387 -21.18 5.87 3.62
C VAL A 387 -21.63 5.80 5.08
N GLU A 388 -21.08 4.87 5.86
CA GLU A 388 -21.40 4.71 7.28
C GLU A 388 -21.20 6.02 8.06
N CYS A 389 -20.10 6.73 7.83
CA CYS A 389 -19.83 8.01 8.48
C CYS A 389 -20.88 9.06 8.12
N TYR A 390 -21.24 9.20 6.84
CA TYR A 390 -22.21 10.20 6.39
C TYR A 390 -23.63 9.90 6.87
N GLU A 391 -24.04 8.62 6.86
CA GLU A 391 -25.35 8.19 7.38
C GLU A 391 -25.47 8.48 8.88
N LYS A 392 -24.43 8.19 9.67
CA LYS A 392 -24.44 8.50 11.10
C LYS A 392 -24.46 10.00 11.37
N CYS A 393 -23.68 10.79 10.63
CA CYS A 393 -23.72 12.25 10.73
C CYS A 393 -25.11 12.79 10.38
N LEU A 394 -25.75 12.27 9.34
CA LEU A 394 -27.12 12.63 8.95
C LEU A 394 -28.11 12.33 10.09
N ALA A 395 -28.09 11.11 10.63
CA ALA A 395 -28.97 10.71 11.72
C ALA A 395 -28.80 11.57 12.98
N VAL A 396 -27.58 12.01 13.28
CA VAL A 396 -27.29 12.97 14.38
C VAL A 396 -28.06 14.27 14.16
N TRP A 397 -27.95 14.86 12.96
CA TRP A 397 -28.61 16.13 12.64
C TRP A 397 -30.13 16.00 12.51
N GLU A 398 -30.64 14.91 11.96
CA GLU A 398 -32.09 14.64 11.89
C GLU A 398 -32.71 14.53 13.29
N SER A 399 -32.05 13.80 14.20
CA SER A 399 -32.49 13.69 15.59
C SER A 399 -32.53 15.05 16.28
N PHE A 400 -31.57 15.93 16.01
CA PHE A 400 -31.59 17.30 16.50
C PHE A 400 -32.75 18.11 15.93
N LEU A 401 -32.93 18.10 14.61
CA LEU A 401 -34.01 18.85 13.96
C LEU A 401 -35.40 18.41 14.44
N LEU A 402 -35.59 17.11 14.68
CA LEU A 402 -36.82 16.58 15.27
C LEU A 402 -37.03 17.08 16.70
N SER A 403 -35.97 17.14 17.52
CA SER A 403 -36.08 17.65 18.90
C SER A 403 -36.38 19.15 18.97
N GLN A 404 -36.10 19.91 17.92
CA GLN A 404 -36.44 21.35 17.84
C GLN A 404 -37.88 21.61 17.38
N ARG A 405 -38.58 20.60 16.82
CA ARG A 405 -39.99 20.76 16.43
C ARG A 405 -40.84 20.70 17.69
N ARG A 406 -41.27 21.85 18.21
CA ARG A 406 -42.34 21.93 19.23
C ARG A 406 -43.61 21.25 18.71
N ASP A 407 -44.28 20.49 19.56
CA ASP A 407 -45.65 20.06 19.32
C ASP A 407 -46.55 21.29 19.13
N PRO A 408 -47.50 21.29 18.17
CA PRO A 408 -48.42 22.41 17.95
C PRO A 408 -49.29 22.78 19.17
N VAL A 409 -49.33 21.91 20.20
CA VAL A 409 -50.23 22.03 21.35
C VAL A 409 -49.78 23.10 22.35
N GLU A 410 -48.48 23.35 22.50
CA GLU A 410 -47.98 24.34 23.47
C GLU A 410 -48.15 25.80 23.01
N ARG A 411 -48.53 26.05 21.75
CA ARG A 411 -48.83 27.41 21.26
C ARG A 411 -50.22 27.91 21.64
N GLN A 412 -51.13 27.06 22.08
CA GLN A 412 -52.49 27.48 22.44
C GLN A 412 -52.63 27.90 23.91
N ASP A 413 -51.71 27.47 24.79
CA ASP A 413 -51.78 27.80 26.22
C ASP A 413 -51.00 29.08 26.59
N GLU A 414 -50.08 29.56 25.74
CA GLU A 414 -49.40 30.86 25.95
C GLU A 414 -50.21 32.07 25.46
N ASP A 415 -51.18 31.88 24.55
CA ASP A 415 -52.05 32.95 24.03
C ASP A 415 -53.40 33.08 24.78
N ALA A 416 -53.59 32.29 25.85
CA ALA A 416 -54.83 32.26 26.65
C ALA A 416 -54.65 32.71 28.12
N GLY A 417 -53.50 33.30 28.48
CA GLY A 417 -53.17 33.77 29.83
C GLY A 417 -53.32 35.27 30.04
#